data_AF-A0A1G1B115-F1
#
_entry.id   AF-A0A1G1B115-F1
#
_cell.length_a   1.000
_cell.length_b   1.000
_cell.length_c   1.000
_cell.angle_alpha   90.00
_cell.angle_beta   90.00
_cell.angle_gamma   90.00
#
_symmetry.space_group_name_H-M   'P 1'
#
loop_
_entity.id
_entity.type
_entity.pdbx_description
1 polymer ?
#
loop_
_entity_poly.entity_id
_entity_poly.type
_entity_poly.pdbx_seq_one_letter_code
_entity_poly.pdbx_strand_id
1 'polypeptide(L)'
;MGATTAKKMLNIKTKVMLFSLFSMGLIFFVNQLYAAEVNLYAKNYKQQNTNNLKSLEVNPEPKIFVSNHKEDDNISMLENGYDMIGSSGFAAAEAPSNLALAHAKAIKADTVLVYRKYASAKTASSKLQLIKEAAKTGGEIDPNDLEEEPTQHQYYASYWVKLPMPLLGVHIIKLKQKVEEDAQEVIKEEPGLKIIAVIKTSPAAKAGIVKGDTLLKMGDVALAQPDDLFAAVKRYAGQTIAVALQRGDADVSTIVALGSRK
;
A
#
# COMPACT_ATOMS: atom_id res chain seq x y z
N MET A 1 -19.37 76.65 77.25
CA MET A 1 -18.00 76.41 76.75
C MET A 1 -18.09 75.19 75.85
N GLY A 2 -18.00 75.27 74.53
CA GLY A 2 -17.05 76.02 73.74
C GLY A 2 -16.10 75.01 73.09
N ALA A 3 -16.38 74.72 71.81
CA ALA A 3 -15.47 74.23 70.78
C ALA A 3 -15.27 72.71 70.55
N THR A 4 -15.40 72.40 69.25
CA THR A 4 -14.51 71.57 68.40
C THR A 4 -14.83 70.09 68.13
N THR A 5 -15.09 69.83 66.84
CA THR A 5 -14.37 68.85 65.97
C THR A 5 -15.22 67.76 65.29
N ALA A 6 -15.22 67.85 63.95
CA ALA A 6 -15.32 66.83 62.88
C ALA A 6 -16.50 65.84 62.92
N LYS A 7 -17.49 65.90 62.00
CA LYS A 7 -17.43 65.63 60.54
C LYS A 7 -16.98 64.21 60.19
N LYS A 8 -17.93 63.30 59.94
CA LYS A 8 -18.17 62.79 58.57
C LYS A 8 -19.55 62.13 58.46
N MET A 9 -20.34 62.67 57.56
CA MET A 9 -21.72 62.33 57.24
C MET A 9 -21.73 61.12 56.30
N LEU A 10 -22.60 60.17 56.62
CA LEU A 10 -22.90 58.99 55.82
C LEU A 10 -23.94 59.35 54.75
N ASN A 11 -23.75 58.76 53.56
CA ASN A 11 -24.78 58.28 52.63
C ASN A 11 -25.33 59.15 51.47
N ILE A 12 -25.27 58.48 50.30
CA ILE A 12 -26.28 58.40 49.22
C ILE A 12 -26.32 59.53 48.17
N LYS A 13 -25.80 59.24 46.98
CA LYS A 13 -26.59 58.94 45.75
C LYS A 13 -25.65 58.81 44.55
N THR A 14 -25.38 57.57 44.13
CA THR A 14 -24.61 57.28 42.92
C THR A 14 -25.44 57.68 41.70
N LYS A 15 -24.89 58.60 40.89
CA LYS A 15 -25.47 59.07 39.63
C LYS A 15 -25.57 57.92 38.62
N VAL A 16 -26.76 57.76 38.07
CA VAL A 16 -27.02 57.12 36.78
C VAL A 16 -26.50 58.06 35.69
N MET A 17 -25.59 57.60 34.83
CA MET A 17 -25.53 58.05 33.43
C MET A 17 -24.83 57.02 32.53
N LEU A 18 -25.66 56.44 31.67
CA LEU A 18 -25.44 55.82 30.36
C LEU A 18 -24.04 56.02 29.75
N PHE A 19 -23.34 54.94 29.35
CA PHE A 19 -22.64 54.84 28.06
C PHE A 19 -22.20 53.39 27.78
N SER A 20 -22.65 52.91 26.63
CA SER A 20 -21.93 52.07 25.68
C SER A 20 -21.75 50.55 25.93
N LEU A 21 -22.13 49.83 24.88
CA LEU A 21 -21.56 48.59 24.35
C LEU A 21 -21.97 47.28 25.02
N PHE A 22 -23.02 46.71 24.40
CA PHE A 22 -23.27 45.29 24.23
C PHE A 22 -21.97 44.59 23.75
N SER A 23 -21.07 44.25 24.68
CA SER A 23 -19.97 43.33 24.39
C SER A 23 -20.54 41.91 24.45
N MET A 24 -21.09 41.53 23.31
CA MET A 24 -21.27 40.14 22.91
C MET A 24 -19.94 39.44 23.17
N GLY A 25 -19.89 38.53 24.15
CA GLY A 25 -18.77 37.63 24.34
C GLY A 25 -18.66 36.74 23.11
N LEU A 26 -17.89 37.20 22.11
CA LEU A 26 -17.57 36.43 20.92
C LEU A 26 -16.67 35.29 21.38
N ILE A 27 -17.25 34.11 21.57
CA ILE A 27 -16.49 32.88 21.68
C ILE A 27 -15.80 32.71 20.31
N PHE A 28 -14.53 33.11 20.22
CA PHE A 28 -13.66 32.73 19.12
C PHE A 28 -13.37 31.22 19.27
N PHE A 29 -14.35 30.39 18.91
CA PHE A 29 -14.05 29.05 18.40
C PHE A 29 -13.31 29.28 17.10
N VAL A 30 -11.99 29.40 17.18
CA VAL A 30 -11.13 29.22 16.02
C VAL A 30 -11.30 27.76 15.62
N ASN A 31 -12.28 27.50 14.75
CA ASN A 31 -12.26 26.30 13.93
C ASN A 31 -11.01 26.45 13.06
N GLN A 32 -9.88 25.90 13.52
CA GLN A 32 -8.86 25.47 12.59
C GLN A 32 -9.53 24.37 11.75
N LEU A 33 -10.14 24.78 10.64
CA LEU A 33 -10.35 23.90 9.51
C LEU A 33 -8.95 23.51 9.04
N TYR A 34 -8.41 22.44 9.62
CA TYR A 34 -7.40 21.66 8.94
C TYR A 34 -8.04 21.28 7.60
N ALA A 35 -7.53 21.85 6.51
CA ALA A 35 -7.84 21.29 5.19
C ALA A 35 -7.53 19.80 5.32
N ALA A 36 -8.53 18.94 5.07
CA ALA A 36 -8.33 17.51 5.16
C ALA A 36 -7.15 17.18 4.25
N GLU A 37 -6.05 16.74 4.86
CA GLU A 37 -4.83 16.41 4.13
C GLU A 37 -5.23 15.41 3.04
N VAL A 38 -5.01 15.78 1.78
CA VAL A 38 -5.43 14.94 0.66
C VAL A 38 -4.71 13.62 0.81
N ASN A 39 -5.44 12.55 1.08
CA ASN A 39 -4.86 11.23 1.24
C ASN A 39 -4.31 10.75 -0.12
N LEU A 40 -3.02 10.99 -0.37
CA LEU A 40 -2.34 10.64 -1.62
C LEU A 40 -2.35 9.13 -1.87
N TYR A 41 -2.38 8.30 -0.82
CA TYR A 41 -2.52 6.87 -0.95
C TYR A 41 -3.89 6.50 -1.53
N ALA A 42 -4.97 7.08 -0.99
CA ALA A 42 -6.31 6.85 -1.53
C ALA A 42 -6.47 7.40 -2.95
N LYS A 43 -5.95 8.61 -3.22
CA LYS A 43 -6.03 9.27 -4.54
C LYS A 43 -5.33 8.46 -5.64
N ASN A 44 -4.19 7.85 -5.33
CA ASN A 44 -3.37 7.10 -6.28
C ASN A 44 -3.57 5.58 -6.20
N TYR A 45 -4.63 5.13 -5.52
CA TYR A 45 -4.93 3.71 -5.39
C TYR A 45 -5.34 3.12 -6.73
N LYS A 46 -4.75 1.96 -7.04
CA LYS A 46 -5.10 1.11 -8.18
C LYS A 46 -5.47 -0.26 -7.65
N GLN A 47 -6.71 -0.65 -7.88
CA GLN A 47 -7.18 -2.00 -7.60
C GLN A 47 -6.50 -3.00 -8.54
N GLN A 48 -6.01 -4.11 -7.99
CA GLN A 48 -5.27 -5.12 -8.75
C GLN A 48 -6.16 -6.31 -9.17
N ASN A 49 -7.11 -6.71 -8.32
CA ASN A 49 -8.00 -7.83 -8.61
C ASN A 49 -9.44 -7.38 -8.91
N THR A 50 -10.14 -8.12 -9.77
CA THR A 50 -11.55 -7.88 -10.10
C THR A 50 -12.52 -8.53 -9.11
N ASN A 51 -12.01 -9.33 -8.17
CA ASN A 51 -12.81 -10.15 -7.25
C ASN A 51 -13.31 -9.38 -6.01
N ASN A 52 -13.07 -8.07 -5.92
CA ASN A 52 -13.46 -7.24 -4.78
C ASN A 52 -13.10 -7.87 -3.44
N LEU A 53 -11.89 -8.42 -3.34
CA LEU A 53 -11.42 -9.08 -2.12
C LEU A 53 -11.39 -8.07 -0.95
N LYS A 54 -11.88 -8.50 0.20
CA LYS A 54 -11.95 -7.73 1.45
C LYS A 54 -11.66 -8.66 2.62
N SER A 55 -11.31 -8.08 3.76
CA SER A 55 -11.19 -8.81 5.02
C SER A 55 -12.46 -9.62 5.31
N LEU A 56 -12.26 -10.76 5.95
CA LEU A 56 -13.34 -11.59 6.49
C LEU A 56 -13.95 -10.98 7.75
N GLU A 57 -13.25 -10.06 8.40
CA GLU A 57 -13.75 -9.31 9.54
C GLU A 57 -14.72 -8.22 9.08
N VAL A 58 -15.81 -8.02 9.81
CA VAL A 58 -16.81 -6.99 9.48
C VAL A 58 -16.19 -5.59 9.53
N ASN A 59 -15.35 -5.37 10.56
CA ASN A 59 -14.65 -4.14 10.87
C ASN A 59 -13.16 -4.45 11.16
N PRO A 60 -12.35 -4.70 10.12
CA PRO A 60 -10.94 -5.02 10.33
C PRO A 60 -10.19 -3.83 10.92
N GLU A 61 -9.19 -4.14 11.75
CA GLU A 61 -8.15 -3.20 12.19
C GLU A 61 -6.84 -3.53 11.45
N PRO A 62 -6.56 -2.85 10.31
CA PRO A 62 -5.41 -3.21 9.50
C PRO A 62 -4.10 -2.99 10.25
N LYS A 63 -3.14 -3.88 10.02
CA LYS A 63 -1.76 -3.70 10.50
C LYS A 63 -0.94 -2.95 9.46
N ILE A 64 -0.04 -2.08 9.93
CA ILE A 64 0.90 -1.36 9.08
C ILE A 64 2.32 -1.85 9.31
N PHE A 65 3.04 -2.09 8.22
CA PHE A 65 4.47 -2.37 8.24
C PHE A 65 5.18 -1.41 7.29
N VAL A 66 6.38 -0.97 7.69
CA VAL A 66 7.24 -0.12 6.87
C VAL A 66 8.51 -0.88 6.56
N SER A 67 8.88 -0.95 5.28
CA SER A 67 10.02 -1.75 4.81
C SER A 67 10.69 -1.13 3.57
N ASN A 68 11.86 -1.64 3.24
CA ASN A 68 12.63 -1.36 2.01
C ASN A 68 12.83 -2.62 1.14
N HIS A 69 12.23 -3.76 1.49
CA HIS A 69 12.39 -5.06 0.81
C HIS A 69 11.11 -5.51 0.07
N LYS A 70 10.59 -4.66 -0.82
CA LYS A 70 9.27 -4.80 -1.45
C LYS A 70 9.02 -6.18 -2.08
N GLU A 71 9.97 -6.69 -2.84
CA GLU A 71 9.83 -7.96 -3.54
C GLU A 71 9.71 -9.14 -2.56
N ASP A 72 10.58 -9.20 -1.55
CA ASP A 72 10.61 -10.29 -0.56
C ASP A 72 9.38 -10.23 0.36
N ASP A 73 8.96 -9.03 0.75
CA ASP A 73 7.77 -8.81 1.56
C ASP A 73 6.50 -9.23 0.81
N ASN A 74 6.39 -8.90 -0.48
CA ASN A 74 5.26 -9.33 -1.31
C ASN A 74 5.19 -10.86 -1.40
N ILE A 75 6.33 -11.54 -1.61
CA ILE A 75 6.39 -13.01 -1.61
C ILE A 75 5.96 -13.54 -0.23
N SER A 76 6.49 -12.95 0.84
CA SER A 76 6.16 -13.35 2.20
C SER A 76 4.66 -13.21 2.51
N MET A 77 4.00 -12.16 2.02
CA MET A 77 2.55 -11.99 2.15
C MET A 77 1.80 -13.15 1.49
N LEU A 78 2.16 -13.49 0.25
CA LEU A 78 1.55 -14.61 -0.48
C LEU A 78 1.78 -15.94 0.24
N GLU A 79 3.01 -16.24 0.67
CA GLU A 79 3.33 -17.47 1.41
C GLU A 79 2.61 -17.54 2.77
N ASN A 80 2.34 -16.39 3.39
CA ASN A 80 1.55 -16.31 4.59
C ASN A 80 0.03 -16.28 4.29
N GLY A 81 -0.42 -16.58 3.07
CA GLY A 81 -1.83 -16.72 2.71
C GLY A 81 -2.61 -15.41 2.64
N TYR A 82 -1.91 -14.31 2.41
CA TYR A 82 -2.55 -13.04 2.04
C TYR A 82 -2.62 -12.93 0.52
N ASP A 83 -3.59 -12.17 0.03
CA ASP A 83 -3.68 -11.78 -1.37
C ASP A 83 -3.78 -10.26 -1.52
N MET A 84 -3.19 -9.74 -2.58
CA MET A 84 -3.09 -8.30 -2.81
C MET A 84 -4.39 -7.78 -3.41
N ILE A 85 -4.97 -6.76 -2.79
CA ILE A 85 -6.20 -6.12 -3.29
C ILE A 85 -5.91 -4.95 -4.22
N GLY A 86 -4.77 -4.28 -3.99
CA GLY A 86 -4.32 -3.18 -4.82
C GLY A 86 -3.08 -2.52 -4.26
N SER A 87 -2.68 -1.44 -4.91
CA SER A 87 -1.53 -0.65 -4.48
C SER A 87 -1.68 0.82 -4.81
N SER A 88 -0.93 1.66 -4.11
CA SER A 88 -0.78 3.10 -4.38
C SER A 88 0.68 3.39 -4.65
N GLY A 89 0.98 4.26 -5.62
CA GLY A 89 2.35 4.70 -5.88
C GLY A 89 2.38 6.15 -6.37
N PHE A 90 3.24 6.97 -5.80
CA PHE A 90 3.33 8.41 -6.11
C PHE A 90 4.65 9.01 -5.62
N ALA A 91 5.02 10.16 -6.18
CA ALA A 91 6.11 11.00 -5.68
C ALA A 91 5.53 12.11 -4.79
N ALA A 92 6.17 12.38 -3.66
CA ALA A 92 5.84 13.50 -2.77
C ALA A 92 7.04 13.90 -1.92
N ALA A 93 7.05 15.13 -1.42
CA ALA A 93 8.03 15.55 -0.42
C ALA A 93 7.87 14.72 0.87
N GLU A 94 6.63 14.65 1.36
CA GLU A 94 6.24 13.89 2.54
C GLU A 94 4.89 13.21 2.32
N ALA A 95 4.73 12.02 2.88
CA ALA A 95 3.46 11.30 2.90
C ALA A 95 3.39 10.45 4.17
N PRO A 96 2.62 10.89 5.18
CA PRO A 96 2.49 10.18 6.45
C PRO A 96 1.90 8.77 6.28
N SER A 97 2.57 7.75 6.85
CA SER A 97 2.16 6.35 6.73
C SER A 97 0.78 6.05 7.35
N ASN A 98 0.30 6.86 8.30
CA ASN A 98 -1.04 6.74 8.88
C ASN A 98 -2.16 6.99 7.85
N LEU A 99 -1.90 7.76 6.79
CA LEU A 99 -2.83 7.94 5.67
C LEU A 99 -3.01 6.65 4.87
N ALA A 100 -1.94 5.86 4.72
CA ALA A 100 -2.01 4.52 4.13
C ALA A 100 -2.83 3.58 5.01
N LEU A 101 -2.65 3.63 6.34
CA LEU A 101 -3.47 2.86 7.29
C LEU A 101 -4.96 3.26 7.24
N ALA A 102 -5.25 4.56 7.17
CA ALA A 102 -6.61 5.06 7.03
C ALA A 102 -7.26 4.57 5.73
N HIS A 103 -6.50 4.55 4.62
CA HIS A 103 -6.98 4.00 3.36
C HIS A 103 -7.19 2.49 3.44
N ALA A 104 -6.25 1.75 4.04
CA ALA A 104 -6.36 0.31 4.27
C ALA A 104 -7.67 -0.05 5.02
N LYS A 105 -8.02 0.73 6.04
CA LYS A 105 -9.30 0.58 6.77
C LYS A 105 -10.50 0.84 5.87
N ALA A 106 -10.47 1.91 5.06
CA ALA A 106 -11.56 2.27 4.15
C ALA A 106 -11.85 1.17 3.10
N ILE A 107 -10.81 0.51 2.60
CA ILE A 107 -10.94 -0.59 1.62
C ILE A 107 -11.07 -1.97 2.27
N LYS A 108 -11.12 -2.04 3.61
CA LYS A 108 -11.20 -3.28 4.40
C LYS A 108 -10.04 -4.26 4.13
N ALA A 109 -8.82 -3.74 4.06
CA ALA A 109 -7.61 -4.55 4.08
C ALA A 109 -7.31 -5.05 5.51
N ASP A 110 -6.59 -6.17 5.62
CA ASP A 110 -6.06 -6.65 6.90
C ASP A 110 -4.64 -6.14 7.16
N THR A 111 -3.90 -5.81 6.10
CA THR A 111 -2.51 -5.35 6.21
C THR A 111 -2.17 -4.37 5.10
N VAL A 112 -1.35 -3.38 5.44
CA VAL A 112 -0.72 -2.46 4.49
C VAL A 112 0.80 -2.46 4.70
N LEU A 113 1.53 -2.61 3.60
CA LEU A 113 2.99 -2.48 3.56
C LEU A 113 3.34 -1.15 2.90
N VAL A 114 4.11 -0.31 3.57
CA VAL A 114 4.52 1.01 3.08
C VAL A 114 6.01 1.05 2.83
N TYR A 115 6.38 1.56 1.67
CA TYR A 115 7.76 1.68 1.21
C TYR A 115 8.03 3.12 0.79
N ARG A 116 9.25 3.57 1.09
CA ARG A 116 9.74 4.90 0.71
C ARG A 116 11.12 4.74 0.10
N LYS A 117 11.32 5.31 -1.08
CA LYS A 117 12.62 5.40 -1.74
C LYS A 117 12.93 6.86 -2.05
N TYR A 118 14.17 7.28 -1.85
CA TYR A 118 14.62 8.60 -2.32
C TYR A 118 14.47 8.67 -3.85
N ALA A 119 13.86 9.75 -4.35
CA ALA A 119 13.73 9.99 -5.78
C ALA A 119 14.75 11.03 -6.26
N SER A 120 14.67 12.25 -5.72
CA SER A 120 15.58 13.36 -6.09
C SER A 120 15.55 14.48 -5.06
N ALA A 121 16.62 15.26 -5.04
CA ALA A 121 16.72 16.58 -4.42
C ALA A 121 17.50 17.47 -5.38
N LYS A 122 17.11 18.73 -5.57
CA LYS A 122 18.01 19.71 -6.18
C LYS A 122 19.17 19.94 -5.20
N THR A 123 20.34 19.37 -5.51
CA THR A 123 21.46 19.41 -4.56
C THR A 123 22.17 20.76 -4.57
N ALA A 124 22.77 21.13 -3.44
CA ALA A 124 23.67 22.28 -3.34
C ALA A 124 24.85 22.21 -4.35
N SER A 125 25.24 21.01 -4.77
CA SER A 125 26.27 20.81 -5.80
C SER A 125 25.82 21.27 -7.18
N SER A 126 24.58 20.96 -7.57
CA SER A 126 24.00 21.42 -8.84
C SER A 126 23.87 22.95 -8.85
N LYS A 127 23.48 23.55 -7.72
CA LYS A 127 23.43 25.01 -7.54
C LYS A 127 24.81 25.66 -7.66
N LEU A 128 25.82 25.10 -6.99
CA LEU A 128 27.19 25.61 -7.06
C LEU A 128 27.76 25.51 -8.49
N GLN A 129 27.39 24.48 -9.24
CA GLN A 129 27.78 24.33 -10.64
C GLN A 129 27.13 25.40 -11.52
N LEU A 130 25.83 25.66 -11.37
CA LEU A 130 25.13 26.75 -12.06
C LEU A 130 25.77 28.13 -11.77
N ILE A 131 26.09 28.39 -10.50
CA ILE A 131 26.76 29.64 -10.08
C ILE A 131 28.15 29.76 -10.72
N LYS A 132 28.93 28.68 -10.74
CA LYS A 132 30.27 28.67 -11.36
C LYS A 132 30.23 28.86 -12.87
N GLU A 133 29.25 28.25 -13.55
CA GLU A 133 29.05 28.37 -15.00
C GLU A 133 28.70 29.82 -15.37
N ALA A 134 27.71 30.41 -14.67
CA ALA A 134 27.29 31.79 -14.88
C ALA A 134 28.41 32.80 -14.58
N ALA A 135 29.17 32.60 -13.50
CA ALA A 135 30.33 33.42 -13.18
C ALA A 135 31.43 33.35 -14.25
N LYS A 136 31.54 32.24 -14.98
CA LYS A 136 32.53 32.03 -16.05
C LYS A 136 32.08 32.64 -17.38
N THR A 137 30.79 32.58 -17.69
CA THR A 137 30.23 33.04 -18.98
C THR A 137 29.70 34.47 -18.92
N GLY A 138 29.61 35.08 -17.73
CA GLY A 138 29.00 36.39 -17.54
C GLY A 138 27.47 36.37 -17.72
N GLY A 139 26.85 35.19 -17.69
CA GLY A 139 25.41 35.02 -17.83
C GLY A 139 24.65 35.36 -16.55
N GLU A 140 23.41 35.82 -16.70
CA GLU A 140 22.48 35.99 -15.58
C GLU A 140 21.93 34.62 -15.13
N ILE A 141 21.69 34.47 -13.82
CA ILE A 141 21.06 33.28 -13.23
C ILE A 141 19.61 33.66 -12.92
N ASP A 142 18.66 32.83 -13.35
CA ASP A 142 17.26 32.96 -12.92
C ASP A 142 17.17 32.69 -11.40
N PRO A 143 16.63 33.61 -10.59
CA PRO A 143 16.42 33.38 -9.15
C PRO A 143 15.69 32.08 -8.83
N ASN A 144 14.80 31.61 -9.70
CA ASN A 144 14.07 30.34 -9.56
C ASN A 144 15.00 29.12 -9.63
N ASP A 145 16.13 29.21 -10.34
CA ASP A 145 17.12 28.13 -10.43
C ASP A 145 17.95 27.98 -9.14
N LEU A 146 17.89 28.99 -8.27
CA LEU A 146 18.52 28.99 -6.96
C LEU A 146 17.54 28.59 -5.85
N GLU A 147 16.27 28.32 -6.14
CA GLU A 147 15.33 27.84 -5.13
C GLU A 147 15.59 26.38 -4.74
N GLU A 148 15.53 26.08 -3.44
CA GLU A 148 15.62 24.70 -2.97
C GLU A 148 14.27 24.01 -3.19
N GLU A 149 14.23 23.10 -4.17
CA GLU A 149 13.08 22.23 -4.30
C GLU A 149 13.08 21.18 -3.17
N PRO A 150 11.94 20.94 -2.53
CA PRO A 150 11.84 19.98 -1.44
C PRO A 150 12.21 18.59 -1.95
N THR A 151 13.01 17.87 -1.16
CA THR A 151 13.44 16.50 -1.49
C THR A 151 12.22 15.63 -1.76
N GLN A 152 12.17 15.05 -2.96
CA GLN A 152 11.09 14.17 -3.38
C GLN A 152 11.43 12.72 -3.03
N HIS A 153 10.40 12.01 -2.57
CA HIS A 153 10.45 10.59 -2.29
C HIS A 153 9.41 9.87 -3.13
N GLN A 154 9.77 8.69 -3.61
CA GLN A 154 8.82 7.76 -4.19
C GLN A 154 8.21 6.93 -3.06
N TYR A 155 6.90 7.03 -2.90
CA TYR A 155 6.11 6.22 -1.98
C TYR A 155 5.43 5.10 -2.75
N TYR A 156 5.36 3.94 -2.11
CA TYR A 156 4.56 2.81 -2.56
C TYR A 156 3.86 2.18 -1.36
N ALA A 157 2.60 1.80 -1.53
CA ALA A 157 1.87 1.02 -0.54
C ALA A 157 1.16 -0.15 -1.22
N SER A 158 1.28 -1.35 -0.67
CA SER A 158 0.50 -2.53 -1.09
C SER A 158 -0.48 -2.93 0.02
N TYR A 159 -1.71 -3.24 -0.38
CA TYR A 159 -2.80 -3.56 0.53
C TYR A 159 -3.21 -5.02 0.36
N TRP A 160 -3.44 -5.69 1.47
CA TRP A 160 -3.55 -7.14 1.52
C TRP A 160 -4.70 -7.58 2.40
N VAL A 161 -5.32 -8.69 2.02
CA VAL A 161 -6.34 -9.37 2.82
C VAL A 161 -5.92 -10.80 3.09
N LYS A 162 -6.22 -11.29 4.29
CA LYS A 162 -5.98 -12.67 4.68
C LYS A 162 -7.09 -13.54 4.15
N LEU A 163 -6.74 -14.53 3.32
CA LEU A 163 -7.73 -15.44 2.75
C LEU A 163 -7.85 -16.73 3.58
N PRO A 164 -9.01 -17.41 3.55
CA PRO A 164 -9.12 -18.78 4.04
C PRO A 164 -8.13 -19.69 3.33
N MET A 165 -7.68 -20.74 4.01
CA MET A 165 -6.76 -21.71 3.40
C MET A 165 -7.37 -22.31 2.12
N PRO A 166 -6.73 -22.15 0.95
CA PRO A 166 -7.24 -22.72 -0.29
C PRO A 166 -7.01 -24.23 -0.34
N LEU A 167 -7.69 -24.89 -1.27
CA LEU A 167 -7.67 -26.36 -1.41
C LEU A 167 -6.31 -26.91 -1.85
N LEU A 168 -5.49 -26.10 -2.52
CA LEU A 168 -4.13 -26.46 -2.94
C LEU A 168 -3.07 -25.60 -2.24
N GLY A 169 -3.14 -24.27 -2.38
CA GLY A 169 -2.22 -23.34 -1.71
C GLY A 169 -0.98 -22.95 -2.49
N VAL A 170 -1.16 -22.61 -3.77
CA VAL A 170 -0.11 -22.05 -4.63
C VAL A 170 -0.58 -20.75 -5.27
N HIS A 171 0.36 -19.84 -5.50
CA HIS A 171 0.19 -18.71 -6.40
C HIS A 171 0.98 -18.99 -7.68
N ILE A 172 0.33 -18.80 -8.82
CA ILE A 172 0.89 -19.13 -10.14
C ILE A 172 0.87 -17.94 -11.08
N ILE A 173 1.72 -17.99 -12.09
CA ILE A 173 1.69 -17.11 -13.27
C ILE A 173 1.84 -17.94 -14.53
N LYS A 174 1.26 -17.45 -15.63
CA LYS A 174 1.57 -17.94 -16.97
C LYS A 174 2.80 -17.20 -17.49
N LEU A 175 3.89 -17.92 -17.75
CA LEU A 175 5.07 -17.31 -18.35
C LEU A 175 4.86 -17.10 -19.84
N LYS A 176 5.21 -15.90 -20.30
CA LYS A 176 5.15 -15.48 -21.69
C LYS A 176 6.51 -14.93 -22.07
N GLN A 177 7.04 -15.39 -23.20
CA GLN A 177 8.29 -14.92 -23.76
C GLN A 177 8.02 -14.16 -25.04
N LYS A 178 8.73 -13.06 -25.22
CA LYS A 178 8.74 -12.31 -26.47
C LYS A 178 9.84 -12.91 -27.34
N VAL A 179 9.47 -13.45 -28.50
CA VAL A 179 10.38 -14.11 -29.43
C VAL A 179 10.25 -13.43 -30.79
N GLU A 180 11.37 -13.18 -31.46
CA GLU A 180 11.37 -12.74 -32.85
C GLU A 180 11.28 -13.97 -33.76
N GLU A 181 10.24 -14.02 -34.57
CA GLU A 181 9.99 -15.08 -35.56
C GLU A 181 9.60 -14.40 -36.86
N ASP A 182 10.31 -14.70 -37.96
CA ASP A 182 10.10 -14.09 -39.28
C ASP A 182 10.04 -12.55 -39.29
N ALA A 183 10.97 -11.91 -38.55
CA ALA A 183 11.05 -10.46 -38.37
C ALA A 183 9.79 -9.82 -37.72
N GLN A 184 8.95 -10.63 -37.06
CA GLN A 184 7.81 -10.19 -36.27
C GLN A 184 8.00 -10.58 -34.81
N GLU A 185 7.53 -9.71 -33.92
CA GLU A 185 7.52 -9.97 -32.49
C GLU A 185 6.31 -10.83 -32.12
N VAL A 186 6.56 -12.08 -31.74
CA VAL A 186 5.52 -13.04 -31.33
C VAL A 186 5.65 -13.32 -29.83
N ILE A 187 4.53 -13.31 -29.12
CA ILE A 187 4.47 -13.72 -27.71
C ILE A 187 4.19 -15.21 -27.65
N LYS A 188 5.18 -16.02 -27.26
CA LYS A 188 5.02 -17.45 -27.03
C LYS A 188 4.80 -17.72 -25.54
N GLU A 189 3.81 -18.53 -25.23
CA GLU A 189 3.56 -18.95 -23.85
C GLU A 189 4.38 -20.21 -23.53
N GLU A 190 5.04 -20.23 -22.38
CA GLU A 190 5.78 -21.42 -21.94
C GLU A 190 4.81 -22.52 -21.50
N PRO A 191 5.18 -23.80 -21.56
CA PRO A 191 4.37 -24.89 -21.02
C PRO A 191 4.11 -24.75 -19.52
N GLY A 192 2.92 -25.16 -19.07
CA GLY A 192 2.60 -25.20 -17.64
C GLY A 192 2.29 -23.85 -17.00
N LEU A 193 2.24 -23.86 -15.66
CA LEU A 193 2.00 -22.71 -14.79
C LEU A 193 3.12 -22.57 -13.76
N LYS A 194 3.84 -21.45 -13.77
CA LYS A 194 4.97 -21.22 -12.88
C LYS A 194 4.48 -20.85 -11.48
N ILE A 195 4.98 -21.54 -10.46
CA ILE A 195 4.66 -21.24 -9.05
C ILE A 195 5.57 -20.11 -8.56
N ILE A 196 4.95 -19.01 -8.13
CA ILE A 196 5.64 -17.83 -7.58
C ILE A 196 5.67 -17.79 -6.05
N ALA A 197 4.73 -18.47 -5.39
CA ALA A 197 4.69 -18.64 -3.95
C ALA A 197 3.87 -19.89 -3.58
N VAL A 198 4.23 -20.52 -2.46
CA VAL A 198 3.47 -21.64 -1.88
C VAL A 198 3.04 -21.25 -0.48
N ILE A 199 1.74 -21.35 -0.20
CA ILE A 199 1.19 -20.97 1.10
C ILE A 199 1.70 -21.95 2.16
N LYS A 200 2.28 -21.43 3.24
CA LYS A 200 2.79 -22.24 4.36
C LYS A 200 1.68 -23.12 4.92
N THR A 201 2.03 -24.36 5.27
CA THR A 201 1.11 -25.37 5.85
C THR A 201 -0.05 -25.83 4.94
N SER A 202 -0.09 -25.36 3.69
CA SER A 202 -1.09 -25.78 2.70
C SER A 202 -0.88 -27.23 2.22
N PRO A 203 -1.88 -27.83 1.54
CA PRO A 203 -1.73 -29.10 0.84
C PRO A 203 -0.52 -29.16 -0.10
N ALA A 204 -0.27 -28.11 -0.88
CA ALA A 204 0.89 -28.05 -1.77
C ALA A 204 2.21 -28.06 -0.99
N ALA A 205 2.32 -27.26 0.07
CA ALA A 205 3.52 -27.24 0.91
C ALA A 205 3.80 -28.60 1.57
N LYS A 206 2.75 -29.27 2.07
CA LYS A 206 2.86 -30.62 2.67
C LYS A 206 3.31 -31.67 1.66
N ALA A 207 2.97 -31.50 0.38
CA ALA A 207 3.39 -32.37 -0.72
C ALA A 207 4.79 -32.03 -1.28
N GLY A 208 5.51 -31.08 -0.67
CA GLY A 208 6.86 -30.70 -1.08
C GLY A 208 6.93 -29.87 -2.36
N ILE A 209 5.81 -29.28 -2.78
CA ILE A 209 5.77 -28.29 -3.87
C ILE A 209 6.40 -26.99 -3.35
N VAL A 210 7.27 -26.38 -4.15
CA VAL A 210 8.01 -25.17 -3.77
C VAL A 210 7.90 -24.07 -4.82
N LYS A 211 8.25 -22.83 -4.42
CA LYS A 211 8.42 -21.72 -5.35
C LYS A 211 9.44 -22.09 -6.43
N GLY A 212 9.13 -21.76 -7.69
CA GLY A 212 9.97 -22.06 -8.83
C GLY A 212 9.60 -23.34 -9.58
N ASP A 213 8.80 -24.22 -8.98
CA ASP A 213 8.21 -25.35 -9.71
C ASP A 213 7.27 -24.86 -10.82
N THR A 214 7.17 -25.60 -11.92
CA THR A 214 6.19 -25.38 -12.99
C THR A 214 5.17 -26.51 -12.97
N LEU A 215 3.90 -26.21 -12.71
CA LEU A 215 2.82 -27.19 -12.75
C LEU A 215 2.48 -27.56 -14.19
N LEU A 216 2.46 -28.85 -14.51
CA LEU A 216 2.18 -29.35 -15.86
C LEU A 216 0.84 -30.07 -15.94
N LYS A 217 0.50 -30.87 -14.92
CA LYS A 217 -0.71 -31.70 -14.92
C LYS A 217 -1.21 -31.99 -13.51
N MET A 218 -2.51 -32.06 -13.33
CA MET A 218 -3.15 -32.52 -12.09
C MET A 218 -4.19 -33.59 -12.40
N GLY A 219 -3.95 -34.82 -11.95
CA GLY A 219 -4.79 -35.96 -12.31
C GLY A 219 -4.78 -36.19 -13.82
N ASP A 220 -5.94 -36.07 -14.46
CA ASP A 220 -6.10 -36.12 -15.92
C ASP A 220 -6.02 -34.74 -16.60
N VAL A 221 -6.02 -33.63 -15.86
CA VAL A 221 -6.12 -32.25 -16.40
C VAL A 221 -4.73 -31.69 -16.69
N ALA A 222 -4.45 -31.38 -17.96
CA ALA A 222 -3.27 -30.60 -18.34
C ALA A 222 -3.44 -29.13 -17.92
N LEU A 223 -2.37 -28.52 -17.40
CA LEU A 223 -2.41 -27.17 -16.82
C LEU A 223 -1.75 -26.18 -17.78
N ALA A 224 -2.47 -25.78 -18.82
CA ALA A 224 -1.96 -24.84 -19.81
C ALA A 224 -2.27 -23.39 -19.41
N GLN A 225 -3.41 -23.13 -18.79
CA GLN A 225 -3.90 -21.82 -18.39
C GLN A 225 -4.28 -21.78 -16.90
N PRO A 226 -4.27 -20.59 -16.25
CA PRO A 226 -4.67 -20.45 -14.84
C PRO A 226 -6.05 -21.05 -14.53
N ASP A 227 -7.00 -20.94 -15.46
CA ASP A 227 -8.35 -21.49 -15.30
C ASP A 227 -8.38 -23.01 -15.26
N ASP A 228 -7.45 -23.70 -15.93
CA ASP A 228 -7.32 -25.16 -15.88
C ASP A 228 -7.00 -25.63 -14.46
N LEU A 229 -6.11 -24.90 -13.77
CA LEU A 229 -5.76 -25.20 -12.39
C LEU A 229 -6.97 -24.99 -11.46
N PHE A 230 -7.70 -23.89 -11.64
CA PHE A 230 -8.90 -23.64 -10.85
C PHE A 230 -9.94 -24.75 -11.06
N ALA A 231 -10.18 -25.15 -12.31
CA ALA A 231 -11.10 -26.23 -12.65
C ALA A 231 -10.63 -27.58 -12.06
N ALA A 232 -9.35 -27.92 -12.17
CA ALA A 232 -8.78 -29.15 -11.64
C ALA A 232 -8.87 -29.21 -10.10
N VAL A 233 -8.49 -28.14 -9.41
CA VAL A 233 -8.56 -28.05 -7.94
C VAL A 233 -10.00 -28.18 -7.46
N LYS A 234 -10.97 -27.60 -8.18
CA LYS A 234 -12.39 -27.76 -7.87
C LYS A 234 -12.88 -29.19 -8.11
N ARG A 235 -12.50 -29.80 -9.24
CA ARG A 235 -12.88 -31.18 -9.60
C ARG A 235 -12.37 -32.21 -8.58
N TYR A 236 -11.15 -32.02 -8.09
CA TYR A 236 -10.48 -32.95 -7.19
C TYR A 236 -10.56 -32.56 -5.71
N ALA A 237 -11.45 -31.62 -5.35
CA ALA A 237 -11.61 -31.18 -3.97
C ALA A 237 -11.83 -32.36 -3.00
N GLY A 238 -11.07 -32.38 -1.91
CA GLY A 238 -11.10 -33.44 -0.90
C GLY A 238 -10.46 -34.77 -1.30
N GLN A 239 -9.90 -34.88 -2.51
CA GLN A 239 -9.26 -36.10 -3.01
C GLN A 239 -7.73 -36.03 -2.88
N THR A 240 -7.10 -37.20 -2.93
CA THR A 240 -5.65 -37.34 -3.05
C THR A 240 -5.31 -37.58 -4.51
N ILE A 241 -4.59 -36.65 -5.15
CA ILE A 241 -4.35 -36.66 -6.59
C ILE A 241 -2.87 -36.48 -6.93
N ALA A 242 -2.43 -37.14 -8.00
CA ALA A 242 -1.09 -36.94 -8.54
C ALA A 242 -0.99 -35.58 -9.26
N VAL A 243 0.13 -34.89 -9.04
CA VAL A 243 0.49 -33.64 -9.67
C VAL A 243 1.85 -33.82 -10.33
N ALA A 244 1.88 -33.64 -11.66
CA ALA A 244 3.13 -33.60 -12.41
C ALA A 244 3.61 -32.15 -12.51
N LEU A 245 4.89 -31.94 -12.22
CA LEU A 245 5.53 -30.64 -12.22
C LEU A 245 6.97 -30.76 -12.75
N GLN A 246 7.54 -29.64 -13.15
CA GLN A 246 8.94 -29.52 -13.50
C GLN A 246 9.66 -28.72 -12.41
N ARG A 247 10.82 -29.22 -11.97
CA ARG A 247 11.71 -28.54 -11.01
C ARG A 247 13.09 -28.38 -11.61
N GLY A 248 13.44 -27.15 -12.00
CA GLY A 248 14.59 -26.93 -12.88
C GLY A 248 14.33 -27.64 -14.21
N ASP A 249 15.22 -28.57 -14.58
CA ASP A 249 15.10 -29.37 -15.80
C ASP A 249 14.48 -30.76 -15.57
N ALA A 250 14.19 -31.11 -14.30
CA ALA A 250 13.70 -32.44 -13.95
C ALA A 250 12.17 -32.49 -13.87
N ASP A 251 11.59 -33.54 -14.46
CA ASP A 251 10.19 -33.89 -14.26
C ASP A 251 10.01 -34.60 -12.92
N VAL A 252 9.06 -34.12 -12.14
CA VAL A 252 8.73 -34.62 -10.80
C VAL A 252 7.24 -34.90 -10.73
N SER A 253 6.88 -36.02 -10.11
CA SER A 253 5.49 -36.34 -9.78
C SER A 253 5.35 -36.41 -8.26
N THR A 254 4.35 -35.72 -7.72
CA THR A 254 4.03 -35.74 -6.29
C THR A 254 2.55 -36.01 -6.06
N ILE A 255 2.21 -36.61 -4.92
CA ILE A 255 0.84 -36.89 -4.52
C ILE A 255 0.39 -35.80 -3.55
N VAL A 256 -0.73 -35.13 -3.87
CA VAL A 256 -1.27 -34.03 -3.08
C VAL A 256 -2.64 -34.41 -2.52
N ALA A 257 -2.79 -34.37 -1.19
CA ALA A 257 -4.08 -34.49 -0.53
C ALA A 257 -4.79 -33.13 -0.47
N LEU A 258 -5.69 -32.86 -1.43
CA LEU A 258 -6.39 -31.58 -1.54
C LEU A 258 -7.35 -31.34 -0.37
N GLY A 259 -7.47 -30.08 0.03
CA GLY A 259 -8.51 -29.68 0.98
C GLY A 259 -9.91 -29.86 0.40
N SER A 260 -10.92 -29.89 1.27
CA SER A 260 -12.34 -29.84 0.89
C SER A 260 -12.98 -28.56 1.39
N ARG A 261 -14.01 -28.07 0.69
CA ARG A 261 -14.94 -27.10 1.27
C ARG A 261 -16.11 -27.89 1.86
N LYS A 262 -16.41 -27.66 3.14
CA LYS A 262 -17.68 -28.06 3.74
C LYS A 262 -18.77 -27.06 3.35
#